data_AF-A0A1F6S2T4-F1
#
_entry.id   AF-A0A1F6S2T4-F1
#
_cell.length_a   1.000
_cell.length_b   1.000
_cell.length_c   1.000
_cell.angle_alpha   90.00
_cell.angle_beta   90.00
_cell.angle_gamma   90.00
#
_symmetry.space_group_name_H-M   'P 1'
#
loop_
_entity.id
_entity.type
_entity.pdbx_description
1 polymer ?
#
loop_
_entity_poly.entity_id
_entity_poly.type
_entity_poly.pdbx_seq_one_letter_code
_entity_poly.pdbx_strand_id
1 'polypeptide(L)'
;MTKSNLYLKSKPTLRDFQNYVAEMVKERGFDNEKLPEVFMLFIEECGEMAKAIRKKHKHIKSHKDSNNFELEHEIADVFMYLLDICNYLDVDLEKAFREKEEINKNRIWK
;
A
#
# COMPACT_ATOMS: atom_id res chain seq x y z
N MET A 1 -8.68 3.23 26.36
CA MET A 1 -8.07 3.08 25.03
C MET A 1 -6.58 3.34 25.19
N THR A 2 -5.75 2.33 24.99
CA THR A 2 -4.30 2.47 25.05
C THR A 2 -3.86 3.41 23.93
N LYS A 3 -2.97 4.34 24.22
CA LYS A 3 -2.46 5.30 23.22
C LYS A 3 -1.65 4.54 22.18
N SER A 4 -1.92 4.75 20.90
CA SER A 4 -1.13 4.16 19.80
C SER A 4 0.33 4.59 19.93
N ASN A 5 1.26 3.66 19.72
CA ASN A 5 2.69 3.92 19.74
C ASN A 5 3.28 4.03 18.33
N LEU A 6 2.43 3.96 17.29
CA LEU A 6 2.84 4.08 15.90
C LEU A 6 3.47 5.44 15.64
N TYR A 7 4.68 5.43 15.11
CA TYR A 7 5.43 6.64 14.80
C TYR A 7 6.19 6.48 13.49
N LEU A 8 5.84 7.33 12.52
CA LEU A 8 6.60 7.48 11.28
C LEU A 8 7.40 8.78 11.35
N LYS A 9 8.71 8.69 11.20
CA LYS A 9 9.60 9.86 11.22
C LYS A 9 9.35 10.79 10.02
N SER A 10 9.76 12.06 10.14
CA SER A 10 9.52 13.10 9.13
C SER A 10 10.15 12.87 7.74
N LYS A 11 11.17 12.01 7.64
CA LYS A 11 11.83 11.63 6.39
C LYS A 11 11.95 10.10 6.32
N PRO A 12 10.83 9.40 6.06
CA PRO A 12 10.82 7.95 6.03
C PRO A 12 11.49 7.44 4.75
N THR A 13 12.26 6.37 4.88
CA THR A 13 12.66 5.49 3.78
C THR A 13 11.55 4.46 3.55
N LEU A 14 11.62 3.71 2.45
CA LEU A 14 10.65 2.65 2.20
C LEU A 14 10.71 1.56 3.29
N ARG A 15 11.90 1.31 3.83
CA ARG A 15 12.07 0.44 5.00
C ARG A 15 11.32 0.96 6.24
N ASP A 16 11.32 2.27 6.48
CA ASP A 16 10.57 2.84 7.60
C ASP A 16 9.05 2.64 7.43
N PHE A 17 8.53 2.76 6.20
CA PHE A 17 7.13 2.44 5.92
C PHE A 17 6.84 0.95 6.14
N GLN A 18 7.69 0.04 5.64
CA GLN A 18 7.54 -1.40 5.89
C GLN A 18 7.48 -1.70 7.40
N ASN A 19 8.39 -1.13 8.18
CA ASN A 19 8.43 -1.32 9.63
C ASN A 19 7.17 -0.75 10.31
N TYR A 20 6.74 0.45 9.90
CA TYR A 20 5.52 1.07 10.42
C TYR A 20 4.29 0.20 10.17
N VAL A 21 4.15 -0.36 8.95
CA VAL A 21 3.04 -1.28 8.63
C VAL A 21 3.12 -2.55 9.47
N ALA A 22 4.31 -3.13 9.66
CA ALA A 22 4.47 -4.31 10.51
C ALA A 22 4.08 -4.06 11.97
N GLU A 23 4.43 -2.89 12.52
CA GLU A 23 4.02 -2.49 13.87
C GLU A 23 2.52 -2.21 13.95
N MET A 24 1.95 -1.59 12.92
CA MET A 24 0.53 -1.27 12.82
C MET A 24 -0.33 -2.52 12.78
N VAL A 25 0.04 -3.53 11.98
CA VAL A 25 -0.66 -4.83 11.89
C VAL A 25 -0.70 -5.51 13.26
N LYS A 26 0.43 -5.52 13.99
CA LYS A 26 0.51 -6.06 15.36
C LYS A 26 -0.32 -5.25 16.36
N GLU A 27 -0.21 -3.93 16.35
CA GLU A 27 -0.95 -3.06 17.26
C GLU A 27 -2.48 -3.22 17.09
N ARG A 28 -2.93 -3.44 15.86
CA ARG A 28 -4.34 -3.63 15.51
C ARG A 28 -4.83 -5.08 15.65
N GLY A 29 -3.94 -6.03 15.94
CA GLY A 29 -4.28 -7.45 16.17
C GLY A 29 -4.51 -8.27 14.90
N PHE A 30 -3.97 -7.81 13.76
CA PHE A 30 -4.06 -8.51 12.46
C PHE A 30 -2.85 -9.42 12.19
N ASP A 31 -1.92 -9.55 13.14
CA ASP A 31 -0.71 -10.37 12.99
C ASP A 31 -0.95 -11.88 12.95
N ASN A 32 -2.20 -12.32 13.16
CA ASN A 32 -2.62 -13.72 13.05
C ASN A 32 -3.25 -14.07 11.69
N GLU A 33 -3.44 -13.09 10.80
CA GLU A 33 -3.99 -13.32 9.45
C GLU A 33 -3.02 -14.16 8.60
N LYS A 34 -3.58 -14.98 7.71
CA LYS A 34 -2.79 -15.81 6.80
C LYS A 34 -2.53 -15.07 5.50
N LEU A 35 -1.41 -15.37 4.85
CA LEU A 35 -1.07 -14.74 3.56
C LEU A 35 -2.20 -14.76 2.51
N PRO A 36 -2.99 -15.83 2.32
CA PRO A 36 -4.12 -15.80 1.37
C PRO A 36 -5.23 -14.81 1.76
N GLU A 37 -5.45 -14.57 3.06
CA GLU A 37 -6.44 -13.61 3.56
C GLU A 37 -5.93 -12.18 3.35
N VAL A 38 -4.67 -11.90 3.69
CA VAL A 38 -4.00 -10.62 3.42
C VAL A 38 -4.00 -10.31 1.91
N PHE A 39 -3.71 -11.31 1.07
CA PHE A 39 -3.73 -11.14 -0.39
C PHE A 39 -5.15 -10.90 -0.93
N MET A 40 -6.17 -11.50 -0.33
CA MET A 40 -7.56 -11.21 -0.70
C MET A 40 -7.92 -9.74 -0.42
N LEU A 41 -7.55 -9.22 0.76
CA LEU A 41 -7.75 -7.82 1.12
C LEU A 41 -6.99 -6.87 0.19
N PHE A 42 -5.75 -7.20 -0.16
CA PHE A 42 -4.98 -6.45 -1.16
C PHE A 42 -5.73 -6.30 -2.50
N ILE A 43 -6.38 -7.37 -2.97
CA ILE A 43 -7.17 -7.34 -4.21
C ILE A 43 -8.46 -6.53 -4.04
N GLU A 44 -9.09 -6.56 -2.87
CA GLU A 44 -10.24 -5.72 -2.54
C GLU A 44 -9.89 -4.23 -2.66
N GLU A 45 -8.78 -3.78 -2.05
CA GLU A 45 -8.31 -2.40 -2.14
C GLU A 45 -7.93 -2.01 -3.57
N CYS A 46 -7.35 -2.93 -4.35
CA CYS A 46 -7.12 -2.69 -5.78
C CYS A 46 -8.43 -2.44 -6.54
N GLY A 47 -9.52 -3.10 -6.14
CA GLY A 47 -10.85 -2.92 -6.71
C GLY A 47 -11.47 -1.57 -6.37
N GLU A 48 -11.38 -1.14 -5.11
CA GLU A 48 -11.85 0.19 -4.67
C GLU A 48 -11.02 1.31 -5.31
N MET A 49 -9.69 1.15 -5.40
CA MET A 49 -8.83 2.06 -6.18
C MET A 49 -9.30 2.16 -7.64
N ALA A 50 -9.59 1.04 -8.31
CA ALA A 50 -10.07 1.05 -9.70
C ALA A 50 -11.42 1.78 -9.84
N LYS A 51 -12.32 1.61 -8.87
CA LYS A 51 -13.61 2.30 -8.81
C LYS A 51 -13.45 3.80 -8.59
N ALA A 52 -12.55 4.22 -7.70
CA ALA A 52 -12.22 5.64 -7.47
C ALA A 52 -11.64 6.30 -8.73
N ILE A 53 -10.69 5.63 -9.40
CA ILE A 53 -10.13 6.06 -10.71
C ILE A 53 -11.26 6.24 -11.74
N ARG A 54 -12.16 5.25 -11.86
CA ARG A 54 -13.28 5.29 -12.81
C ARG A 54 -14.21 6.48 -12.54
N LYS A 55 -14.53 6.78 -11.27
CA LYS A 55 -15.34 7.95 -10.89
C LYS A 55 -14.65 9.26 -11.30
N LYS A 56 -13.34 9.38 -11.05
CA LYS A 56 -12.53 10.56 -11.39
C LYS A 56 -12.49 10.82 -12.90
N HIS A 57 -12.27 9.78 -13.72
CA HIS A 57 -12.19 9.92 -15.19
C HIS A 57 -13.54 10.14 -15.87
N LYS A 58 -14.64 9.60 -15.34
CA LYS A 58 -15.96 9.71 -15.98
C LYS A 58 -16.67 11.06 -15.77
N HIS A 59 -16.05 12.04 -15.11
CA HIS A 59 -16.69 13.31 -14.73
C HIS A 59 -18.09 13.11 -14.15
N ILE A 60 -18.30 12.02 -13.39
CA ILE A 60 -19.56 11.83 -12.69
C ILE A 60 -19.68 13.04 -11.75
N LYS A 61 -20.75 13.82 -11.91
CA LYS A 61 -21.03 15.07 -11.19
C LYS A 61 -21.29 14.80 -9.70
N SER A 62 -20.32 14.25 -8.99
CA SER A 62 -20.24 14.33 -7.53
C SER A 62 -19.19 15.38 -7.16
N HIS A 63 -19.25 15.87 -5.92
CA HIS A 63 -18.40 16.96 -5.43
C HIS A 63 -16.92 16.62 -5.71
N LYS A 64 -16.24 17.44 -6.51
CA LYS A 64 -14.87 17.15 -7.01
C LYS A 64 -13.87 16.82 -5.89
N ASP A 65 -14.05 17.43 -4.72
CA ASP A 65 -13.15 17.27 -3.59
C ASP A 65 -13.28 15.90 -2.92
N SER A 66 -14.50 15.33 -2.83
CA SER A 66 -14.70 14.02 -2.21
C SER A 66 -14.08 12.88 -3.02
N ASN A 67 -14.10 12.98 -4.36
CA ASN A 67 -13.58 11.93 -5.23
C ASN A 67 -12.04 11.85 -5.24
N ASN A 68 -11.35 12.99 -5.05
CA ASN A 68 -9.88 13.01 -4.99
C ASN A 68 -9.39 12.45 -3.65
N PHE A 69 -10.06 12.81 -2.56
CA PHE A 69 -9.77 12.27 -1.24
C PHE A 69 -9.96 10.74 -1.20
N GLU A 70 -11.10 10.23 -1.70
CA GLU A 70 -11.35 8.79 -1.84
C GLU A 70 -10.18 8.11 -2.58
N LEU A 71 -9.80 8.62 -3.75
CA LEU A 71 -8.69 8.04 -4.53
C LEU A 71 -7.34 8.02 -3.78
N GLU A 72 -6.99 9.09 -3.07
CA GLU A 72 -5.74 9.17 -2.32
C GLU A 72 -5.70 8.12 -1.19
N HIS A 73 -6.83 7.89 -0.53
CA HIS A 73 -6.97 6.83 0.48
C HIS A 73 -6.84 5.44 -0.12
N GLU A 74 -7.58 5.12 -1.18
CA GLU A 74 -7.51 3.79 -1.80
C GLU A 74 -6.09 3.46 -2.31
N ILE A 75 -5.36 4.44 -2.84
CA ILE A 75 -3.96 4.24 -3.24
C ILE A 75 -3.08 3.95 -2.02
N ALA A 76 -3.32 4.64 -0.89
CA ALA A 76 -2.59 4.40 0.34
C ALA A 76 -2.90 3.00 0.92
N ASP A 77 -4.14 2.54 0.84
CA ASP A 77 -4.55 1.21 1.30
C ASP A 77 -3.89 0.10 0.46
N VAL A 78 -3.88 0.24 -0.87
CA VAL A 78 -3.13 -0.65 -1.78
C VAL A 78 -1.64 -0.67 -1.42
N PHE A 79 -1.04 0.48 -1.12
CA PHE A 79 0.35 0.55 -0.71
C PHE A 79 0.59 -0.16 0.63
N MET A 80 -0.26 0.06 1.63
CA MET A 80 -0.12 -0.57 2.95
C MET A 80 -0.20 -2.10 2.87
N TYR A 81 -1.18 -2.65 2.14
CA TYR A 81 -1.27 -4.11 1.96
C TYR A 81 -0.11 -4.68 1.16
N LEU A 82 0.40 -3.97 0.15
CA LEU A 82 1.62 -4.40 -0.55
C LEU A 82 2.81 -4.50 0.41
N LEU A 83 2.99 -3.52 1.30
CA LEU A 83 4.04 -3.56 2.31
C LEU A 83 3.83 -4.69 3.32
N ASP A 84 2.59 -4.95 3.71
CA ASP A 84 2.26 -6.06 4.63
C ASP A 84 2.58 -7.42 4.00
N ILE A 85 2.21 -7.62 2.73
CA ILE A 85 2.60 -8.81 1.96
C ILE A 85 4.12 -8.95 1.88
N CYS A 86 4.85 -7.85 1.62
CA CYS A 86 6.31 -7.88 1.63
C CYS A 86 6.87 -8.28 3.01
N ASN A 87 6.31 -7.75 4.09
CA ASN A 87 6.71 -8.11 5.45
C ASN A 87 6.43 -9.58 5.76
N TYR A 88 5.27 -10.11 5.35
CA TYR A 88 4.91 -11.52 5.54
C TYR A 88 5.87 -12.46 4.80
N LEU A 89 6.32 -12.07 3.61
CA LEU A 89 7.21 -12.84 2.75
C LEU A 89 8.71 -12.59 3.01
N ASP A 90 9.06 -11.78 4.02
CA ASP A 90 10.44 -11.35 4.32
C ASP A 90 11.13 -10.69 3.10
N VAL A 91 10.39 -9.86 2.37
CA VAL A 91 10.87 -9.12 1.19
C VAL A 91 11.25 -7.70 1.58
N ASP A 92 12.51 -7.32 1.33
CA ASP A 92 12.93 -5.92 1.28
C ASP A 92 12.48 -5.30 -0.04
N LEU A 93 11.40 -4.52 0.00
CA LEU A 93 10.82 -3.95 -1.22
C LEU A 93 11.76 -2.92 -1.87
N GLU A 94 12.51 -2.15 -1.08
CA GLU A 94 13.44 -1.16 -1.61
C GLU A 94 14.58 -1.83 -2.36
N LYS A 95 15.18 -2.85 -1.75
CA LYS A 95 16.23 -3.65 -2.38
C LYS A 95 15.71 -4.34 -3.64
N ALA A 96 14.56 -5.02 -3.56
CA ALA A 96 13.96 -5.72 -4.68
C ALA A 96 13.65 -4.77 -5.86
N PHE A 97 13.13 -3.58 -5.58
CA PHE A 97 12.88 -2.56 -6.59
C PHE A 97 14.20 -2.11 -7.26
N ARG A 98 15.23 -1.78 -6.48
CA ARG A 98 16.53 -1.34 -7.02
C ARG A 98 17.18 -2.40 -7.91
N GLU A 99 17.22 -3.65 -7.45
CA GLU A 99 17.76 -4.77 -8.21
C GLU A 99 16.98 -4.99 -9.50
N LYS A 100 15.64 -4.92 -9.43
CA LYS A 100 14.78 -5.07 -10.60
C LYS A 100 14.99 -3.96 -11.62
N GLU A 101 15.20 -2.73 -11.16
CA GLU A 101 15.38 -1.59 -12.04
C GLU A 101 16.73 -1.60 -12.76
N GLU A 102 17.80 -2.10 -12.14
CA GLU A 102 19.06 -2.34 -12.86
C GLU A 102 18.91 -3.34 -14.01
N ILE A 103 18.04 -4.35 -13.84
CA ILE A 103 17.69 -5.27 -14.93
C ILE A 103 16.88 -4.54 -16.01
N ASN A 104 15.93 -3.68 -15.62
CA ASN A 104 15.07 -2.96 -16.56
C ASN A 104 15.82 -1.95 -17.43
N LYS A 105 16.87 -1.31 -16.92
CA LYS A 105 17.73 -0.37 -17.69
C LYS A 105 18.37 -1.00 -18.92
N ASN A 106 18.57 -2.31 -18.89
CA ASN A 106 19.15 -3.07 -19.99
C ASN A 106 18.10 -3.61 -20.98
N ARG A 107 16.81 -3.30 -20.78
CA ARG A 107 15.72 -3.75 -21.65
C ARG A 107 15.47 -2.76 -22.77
N ILE A 108 15.16 -3.29 -23.94
CA ILE A 108 14.63 -2.51 -25.07
C ILE A 108 13.11 -2.63 -25.02
N TRP A 109 12.44 -1.50 -24.79
CA TRP A 109 10.98 -1.40 -24.80
C TRP A 109 10.51 -1.17 -26.24
N LYS A 110 9.56 -1.99 -26.70
CA LYS A 110 8.91 -1.86 -28.02
C LYS A 110 7.44 -1.55 -27.85
#